data_AF-A0A2U2SHH1-F1
#
_entry.id   AF-A0A2U2SHH1-F1
#
_cell.length_a   1.000
_cell.length_b   1.000
_cell.length_c   1.000
_cell.angle_alpha   90.00
_cell.angle_beta   90.00
_cell.angle_gamma   90.00
#
_symmetry.space_group_name_H-M   'P 1'
#
loop_
_entity.id
_entity.type
_entity.pdbx_description
1 polymer ?
#
loop_
_entity_poly.entity_id
_entity_poly.type
_entity_poly.pdbx_seq_one_letter_code
_entity_poly.pdbx_strand_id
1 'polypeptide(L)'
;MKKFLLSVFVLLAMFTLTFVWSDATAQAAPREAKRSIKLTSIKAEGKRIVLRFAVVGKFQAFRGRVKVGNASYPLDCSLRNAETLVCAARHNGKIEGQSVSGAVNGFAFASKVPHAEEPPPTEEPCE
;
A
#
# COMPACT_ATOMS: atom_id res chain seq x y z
N MET A 1 -37.22 38.21 -33.85
CA MET A 1 -36.68 37.98 -32.49
C MET A 1 -35.18 37.58 -32.55
N LYS A 2 -34.32 38.38 -33.20
CA LYS A 2 -32.89 38.03 -33.43
C LYS A 2 -31.90 38.96 -32.69
N LYS A 3 -32.41 40.06 -32.11
CA LYS A 3 -31.60 41.09 -31.44
C LYS A 3 -31.36 40.82 -29.94
N PHE A 4 -32.08 39.87 -29.35
CA PHE A 4 -31.95 39.52 -27.92
C PHE A 4 -30.86 38.48 -27.62
N LEU A 5 -30.41 37.72 -28.62
CA LEU A 5 -29.39 36.67 -28.43
C LEU A 5 -27.95 37.24 -28.38
N LEU A 6 -27.69 38.34 -29.08
CA LEU A 6 -26.35 38.94 -29.17
C LEU A 6 -25.95 39.66 -27.87
N SER A 7 -26.90 40.29 -27.18
CA SER A 7 -26.65 41.03 -25.93
C SER A 7 -26.36 40.12 -24.74
N VAL A 8 -26.92 38.89 -24.72
CA VAL A 8 -26.61 37.90 -23.68
C VAL A 8 -25.17 37.37 -23.83
N PHE A 9 -24.67 37.23 -25.05
CA PHE A 9 -23.32 36.74 -25.31
C PHE A 9 -22.23 37.74 -24.86
N VAL A 10 -22.48 39.04 -25.01
CA VAL A 10 -21.52 40.09 -24.60
C VAL A 10 -21.48 40.23 -23.07
N LEU A 11 -22.61 40.07 -22.38
CA LEU A 11 -22.66 40.08 -20.91
C LEU A 11 -21.97 38.85 -20.30
N LEU A 12 -22.03 37.68 -20.96
CA LEU A 12 -21.34 36.48 -20.50
C LEU A 12 -19.80 36.58 -20.61
N ALA A 13 -19.29 37.33 -21.58
CA ALA A 13 -17.86 37.47 -21.84
C ALA A 13 -17.14 38.45 -20.88
N MET A 14 -17.86 39.34 -20.20
CA MET A 14 -17.29 40.23 -19.17
C MET A 14 -17.15 39.58 -17.79
N PHE A 15 -17.82 38.44 -17.54
CA PHE A 15 -17.76 37.75 -16.25
C PHE A 15 -16.52 36.87 -16.07
N THR A 16 -15.74 36.64 -17.12
CA THR A 16 -14.56 35.76 -17.09
C THR A 16 -13.25 36.48 -16.76
N LEU A 17 -13.24 37.82 -16.66
CA LEU A 17 -12.02 38.61 -16.42
C LEU A 17 -11.87 39.15 -14.98
N THR A 18 -12.83 38.88 -14.10
CA THR A 18 -12.80 39.37 -12.70
C THR A 18 -12.87 38.26 -11.66
N PHE A 19 -12.84 36.98 -12.06
CA PHE A 19 -12.60 35.90 -11.12
C PHE A 19 -11.11 35.80 -10.79
N VAL A 20 -10.74 36.70 -9.88
CA VAL A 20 -9.95 36.39 -8.69
C VAL A 20 -8.58 35.80 -9.01
N TRP A 21 -7.58 36.67 -8.87
CA TRP A 21 -6.35 36.37 -8.15
C TRP A 21 -6.67 35.45 -6.96
N SER A 22 -6.73 34.15 -7.21
CA SER A 22 -6.47 33.19 -6.17
C SER A 22 -4.96 33.17 -6.18
N ASP A 23 -4.37 33.93 -5.26
CA ASP A 23 -3.17 33.48 -4.59
C ASP A 23 -3.38 32.00 -4.35
N ALA A 24 -2.86 31.18 -5.28
CA ALA A 24 -2.50 29.81 -5.02
C ALA A 24 -1.33 29.92 -4.03
N THR A 25 -1.64 30.37 -2.82
CA THR A 25 -1.22 29.71 -1.62
C THR A 25 -1.32 28.24 -1.97
N ALA A 26 -0.19 27.70 -2.42
CA ALA A 26 0.13 26.32 -2.21
C ALA A 26 -0.09 26.18 -0.71
N GLN A 27 -1.31 25.83 -0.32
CA GLN A 27 -1.57 25.21 0.94
C GLN A 27 -0.57 24.09 0.92
N ALA A 28 0.54 24.30 1.62
CA ALA A 28 1.40 23.24 2.06
C ALA A 28 0.41 22.35 2.81
N ALA A 29 -0.10 21.35 2.10
CA ALA A 29 -1.02 20.36 2.63
C ALA A 29 -0.41 20.00 3.99
N PRO A 30 -1.18 20.18 5.08
CA PRO A 30 -0.65 20.08 6.43
C PRO A 30 0.20 18.83 6.44
N ARG A 31 1.51 18.95 6.70
CA ARG A 31 2.48 17.85 6.60
C ARG A 31 1.89 16.68 7.38
N GLU A 32 1.18 15.80 6.68
CA GLU A 32 0.48 14.69 7.30
C GLU A 32 1.60 13.93 7.99
N ALA A 33 1.51 13.77 9.30
CA ALA A 33 2.44 12.94 10.04
C ALA A 33 2.59 11.64 9.24
N LYS A 34 3.76 11.44 8.63
CA LYS A 34 3.96 10.54 7.49
C LYS A 34 3.68 9.11 7.92
N ARG A 35 2.41 8.69 7.83
CA ARG A 35 1.97 7.35 8.15
C ARG A 35 2.41 6.45 7.00
N SER A 36 3.17 5.42 7.31
CA SER A 36 3.67 4.49 6.31
C SER A 36 3.72 3.08 6.88
N ILE A 37 3.35 2.12 6.05
CA ILE A 37 3.53 0.69 6.32
C ILE A 37 4.24 0.12 5.10
N LYS A 38 5.48 -0.33 5.28
CA LYS A 38 6.30 -0.88 4.19
C LYS A 38 6.68 -2.31 4.50
N LEU A 39 6.42 -3.23 3.57
CA LEU A 39 6.84 -4.62 3.71
C LEU A 39 8.37 -4.70 3.74
N THR A 40 8.92 -5.29 4.79
CA THR A 40 10.38 -5.49 4.96
C THR A 40 10.79 -6.93 4.71
N SER A 41 9.95 -7.91 5.06
CA SER A 41 10.27 -9.31 4.90
C SER A 41 9.01 -10.15 4.73
N ILE A 42 9.13 -11.22 3.96
CA ILE A 42 8.11 -12.25 3.80
C ILE A 42 8.78 -13.62 3.93
N LYS A 43 8.17 -14.51 4.71
CA LYS A 43 8.62 -15.89 4.89
C LYS A 43 7.43 -16.85 4.90
N ALA A 44 7.65 -18.05 4.38
CA ALA A 44 6.74 -19.18 4.59
C ALA A 44 7.16 -19.93 5.86
N GLU A 45 6.19 -20.24 6.72
CA GLU A 45 6.40 -21.02 7.94
C GLU A 45 5.33 -22.11 7.99
N GLY A 46 5.65 -23.27 7.40
CA GLY A 46 4.70 -24.37 7.22
C GLY A 46 3.46 -23.94 6.43
N LYS A 47 2.29 -23.92 7.08
CA LYS A 47 0.99 -23.52 6.50
C LYS A 47 0.66 -22.03 6.71
N ARG A 48 1.65 -21.21 7.06
CA ARG A 48 1.47 -19.78 7.33
C ARG A 48 2.41 -18.94 6.50
N ILE A 49 1.94 -17.77 6.12
CA ILE A 49 2.75 -16.71 5.53
C ILE A 49 2.97 -15.69 6.61
N VAL A 50 4.23 -15.38 6.90
CA VAL A 50 4.60 -14.35 7.87
C VAL A 50 5.15 -13.15 7.11
N LEU A 51 4.45 -12.04 7.21
CA LEU A 51 4.82 -10.76 6.61
C LEU A 51 5.24 -9.80 7.72
N ARG A 52 6.41 -9.18 7.56
CA ARG A 52 6.91 -8.15 8.46
C ARG A 52 6.86 -6.81 7.75
N PHE A 53 6.32 -5.81 8.43
CA PHE A 53 6.23 -4.46 7.94
C PHE A 53 6.92 -3.49 8.90
N ALA A 54 7.68 -2.56 8.34
CA ALA A 54 8.10 -1.35 9.02
C ALA A 54 6.92 -0.38 9.07
N VAL A 55 6.64 0.15 10.26
CA VAL A 55 5.55 1.06 10.54
C VAL A 55 6.11 2.40 10.96
N VAL A 56 5.66 3.47 10.32
CA VAL A 56 5.95 4.85 10.70
C VAL A 56 4.65 5.52 11.09
N GLY A 57 4.60 6.08 12.31
CA GLY A 57 3.43 6.74 12.86
C GLY A 57 2.58 5.84 13.77
N LYS A 58 1.54 6.43 14.37
CA LYS A 58 0.63 5.75 15.30
C LYS A 58 -0.62 5.25 14.58
N PHE A 59 -0.96 3.98 14.82
CA PHE A 59 -2.15 3.32 14.31
C PHE A 59 -2.93 2.71 15.48
N GLN A 60 -4.26 2.83 15.46
CA GLN A 60 -5.11 2.30 16.55
C GLN A 60 -5.33 0.79 16.45
N ALA A 61 -5.45 0.28 15.22
CA ALA A 61 -5.59 -1.14 14.94
C ALA A 61 -4.96 -1.45 13.58
N PHE A 62 -4.53 -2.69 13.38
CA PHE A 62 -4.00 -3.17 12.11
C PHE A 62 -4.95 -4.21 11.53
N ARG A 63 -5.51 -3.91 10.36
CA ARG A 63 -6.36 -4.82 9.59
C ARG A 63 -5.77 -4.96 8.20
N GLY A 64 -5.69 -6.19 7.73
CA GLY A 64 -5.19 -6.44 6.39
C GLY A 64 -5.71 -7.73 5.79
N ARG A 65 -5.51 -7.85 4.49
CA ARG A 65 -5.74 -9.08 3.75
C ARG A 65 -4.56 -9.32 2.82
N VAL A 66 -4.26 -10.59 2.61
CA VAL A 66 -3.30 -11.04 1.61
C VAL A 66 -4.03 -11.91 0.59
N LYS A 67 -3.70 -11.73 -0.67
CA LYS A 67 -4.14 -12.49 -1.82
C LYS A 67 -2.98 -13.36 -2.26
N VAL A 68 -3.27 -14.66 -2.38
CA VAL A 68 -2.33 -15.70 -2.80
C VAL A 68 -3.02 -16.45 -3.92
N GLY A 69 -2.53 -16.29 -5.16
CA GLY A 69 -3.26 -16.70 -6.35
C GLY A 69 -4.64 -16.03 -6.42
N ASN A 70 -5.70 -16.83 -6.48
CA ASN A 70 -7.09 -16.34 -6.54
C ASN A 70 -7.79 -16.23 -5.17
N ALA A 71 -7.16 -16.69 -4.09
CA ALA A 71 -7.76 -16.69 -2.76
C ALA A 71 -7.29 -15.50 -1.91
N SER A 72 -8.18 -14.96 -1.08
CA SER A 72 -7.87 -13.86 -0.16
C SER A 72 -8.04 -14.28 1.30
N TYR A 73 -6.96 -14.17 2.06
CA TYR A 73 -6.87 -14.57 3.46
C TYR A 73 -6.78 -13.33 4.36
N PRO A 74 -7.47 -13.31 5.51
CA PRO A 74 -7.27 -12.27 6.51
C PRO A 74 -5.85 -12.34 7.09
N LEU A 75 -5.29 -11.19 7.42
CA LEU A 75 -4.02 -11.08 8.11
C LEU A 75 -4.24 -10.87 9.61
N ASP A 76 -3.74 -11.81 10.41
CA ASP A 76 -3.64 -11.68 11.86
C ASP A 76 -2.37 -10.88 12.19
N CYS A 77 -2.55 -9.59 12.47
CA CYS A 77 -1.46 -8.66 12.70
C CYS A 77 -1.24 -8.39 14.19
N SER A 78 0.02 -8.51 14.64
CA SER A 78 0.48 -8.14 15.97
C SER A 78 1.64 -7.18 15.86
N LEU A 79 1.56 -6.08 16.60
CA LEU A 79 2.66 -5.15 16.73
C LEU A 79 3.69 -5.77 17.71
N ARG A 80 4.92 -6.01 17.25
CA ARG A 80 6.00 -6.55 18.11
C ARG A 80 6.71 -5.43 18.88
N ASN A 81 6.95 -4.30 18.19
CA ASN A 81 7.59 -3.09 18.71
C ASN A 81 6.91 -1.86 18.10
N ALA A 82 7.22 -0.65 18.57
CA ALA A 82 6.63 0.60 18.07
C ALA A 82 6.72 0.80 16.53
N GLU A 83 7.66 0.11 15.87
CA GLU A 83 7.96 0.29 14.44
C GLU A 83 7.83 -1.00 13.63
N THR A 84 7.53 -2.15 14.25
CA THR A 84 7.50 -3.45 13.55
C THR A 84 6.15 -4.13 13.74
N LEU A 85 5.45 -4.29 12.63
CA LEU A 85 4.21 -5.03 12.54
C LEU A 85 4.48 -6.41 11.92
N VAL A 86 4.02 -7.45 12.60
CA VAL A 86 4.10 -8.82 12.09
C VAL A 86 2.68 -9.30 11.80
N CYS A 87 2.41 -9.64 10.55
CA CYS A 87 1.13 -10.17 10.12
C CYS A 87 1.28 -11.59 9.62
N ALA A 88 0.39 -12.48 10.05
CA ALA A 88 0.35 -13.86 9.59
C ALA A 88 -0.96 -14.17 8.86
N ALA A 89 -0.90 -14.95 7.79
CA ALA A 89 -2.09 -15.52 7.16
C ALA A 89 -1.96 -17.04 7.12
N ARG A 90 -3.03 -17.73 7.50
CA ARG A 90 -3.13 -19.18 7.31
C ARG A 90 -3.49 -19.49 5.86
N HIS A 91 -2.74 -20.37 5.23
CA HIS A 91 -2.97 -20.83 3.88
C HIS A 91 -2.85 -22.35 3.82
N ASN A 92 -3.84 -23.01 3.23
CA ASN A 92 -3.84 -24.45 3.05
C ASN A 92 -3.28 -24.78 1.65
N GLY A 93 -1.95 -24.84 1.53
CA GLY A 93 -1.27 -25.12 0.27
C GLY A 93 0.21 -24.77 0.28
N LYS A 94 0.90 -25.07 -0.82
CA LYS A 94 2.31 -24.69 -1.03
C LYS A 94 2.37 -23.22 -1.41
N ILE A 95 3.06 -22.40 -0.61
CA ILE A 95 3.08 -20.93 -0.77
C ILE A 95 4.39 -20.40 -1.33
N GLU A 96 5.46 -21.18 -1.17
CA GLU A 96 6.80 -20.82 -1.61
C GLU A 96 6.82 -20.61 -3.12
N GLY A 97 7.50 -19.54 -3.56
CA GLY A 97 7.58 -19.15 -4.96
C GLY A 97 6.32 -18.47 -5.51
N GLN A 98 5.23 -18.38 -4.74
CA GLN A 98 4.03 -17.69 -5.18
C GLN A 98 4.14 -16.17 -5.00
N SER A 99 3.55 -15.43 -5.94
CA SER A 99 3.32 -14.00 -5.79
C SER A 99 2.17 -13.77 -4.83
N VAL A 100 2.40 -12.91 -3.85
CA VAL A 100 1.37 -12.46 -2.91
C VAL A 100 1.21 -10.96 -3.01
N SER A 101 -0.03 -10.51 -2.89
CA SER A 101 -0.34 -9.09 -2.86
C SER A 101 -1.43 -8.82 -1.83
N GLY A 102 -1.54 -7.62 -1.33
CA GLY A 102 -2.50 -7.35 -0.29
C GLY A 102 -2.47 -5.91 0.14
N ALA A 103 -3.19 -5.64 1.23
CA ALA A 103 -3.13 -4.34 1.88
C ALA A 103 -3.22 -4.50 3.39
N VAL A 104 -2.52 -3.63 4.11
CA VAL A 104 -2.65 -3.46 5.56
C VAL A 104 -2.98 -1.99 5.82
N ASN A 105 -4.11 -1.72 6.48
CA ASN A 105 -4.60 -0.37 6.74
C ASN A 105 -4.63 0.54 5.49
N GLY A 106 -4.95 -0.01 4.32
CA GLY A 106 -4.97 0.71 3.05
C GLY A 106 -3.61 0.83 2.34
N PHE A 107 -2.51 0.45 2.98
CA PHE A 107 -1.19 0.39 2.35
C PHE A 107 -1.03 -0.91 1.59
N ALA A 108 -1.02 -0.82 0.26
CA ALA A 108 -0.86 -1.97 -0.61
C ALA A 108 0.58 -2.50 -0.61
N PHE A 109 0.72 -3.82 -0.76
CA PHE A 109 2.00 -4.48 -0.95
C PHE A 109 1.87 -5.58 -2.00
N ALA A 110 2.97 -5.88 -2.69
CA ALA A 110 3.11 -7.03 -3.56
C ALA A 110 4.54 -7.56 -3.43
N SER A 111 4.70 -8.86 -3.25
CA SER A 111 6.00 -9.50 -3.10
C SER A 111 5.92 -10.97 -3.48
N LYS A 112 7.06 -11.57 -3.82
CA LYS A 112 7.16 -13.01 -4.09
C LYS A 112 7.66 -13.70 -2.83
N VAL A 113 6.98 -14.78 -2.42
CA VAL A 113 7.46 -15.60 -1.30
C VAL A 113 8.75 -16.28 -1.76
N PRO A 114 9.89 -16.09 -1.08
CA PRO A 114 11.12 -16.77 -1.44
C PRO A 114 10.91 -18.29 -1.35
N HIS A 115 11.57 -19.05 -2.21
CA HIS A 115 11.77 -20.47 -1.93
C HIS A 115 12.60 -20.58 -0.65
N ALA A 116 12.27 -21.55 0.21
CA ALA A 116 13.15 -21.85 1.34
C ALA A 116 14.57 -21.99 0.78
N GLU A 117 15.54 -21.31 1.42
CA GLU A 117 16.95 -21.35 1.03
C GLU A 117 17.33 -22.79 0.67
N GLU A 118 17.73 -23.01 -0.59
CA GLU A 118 18.49 -24.20 -0.93
C GLU A 118 19.69 -24.23 0.03
N PRO A 119 19.96 -25.34 0.73
CA PRO A 119 21.14 -25.43 1.56
C PRO A 119 22.35 -25.05 0.69
N PRO A 120 23.31 -24.26 1.22
CA PRO A 120 24.50 -23.92 0.46
C PRO A 120 25.09 -25.22 -0.09
N PRO A 121 25.55 -25.24 -1.37
CA PRO A 121 26.18 -26.44 -1.91
C PRO A 121 27.28 -26.84 -0.93
N THR A 122 27.17 -28.06 -0.39
CA THR A 122 28.18 -28.64 0.46
C THR A 122 29.49 -28.53 -0.31
N GLU A 123 30.44 -27.74 0.16
CA GLU A 123 31.79 -27.72 -0.39
C GLU A 123 32.33 -29.14 -0.21
N GLU A 124 32.31 -29.94 -1.29
CA GLU A 124 33.01 -31.21 -1.31
C GLU A 124 34.49 -30.90 -1.03
N PRO A 125 35.13 -31.55 -0.05
CA PRO A 125 36.55 -31.39 0.15
C PRO A 125 37.24 -31.87 -1.13
N CYS A 126 37.94 -30.99 -1.84
CA CYS A 126 38.84 -31.41 -2.90
C CYS A 126 39.99 -32.19 -2.23
N GLU A 127 39.99 -33.50 -2.45
CA GLU A 127 41.05 -34.44 -2.06
C GLU A 127 42.31 -34.26 -2.95
#